data_AF-A0A9D0CEU1-F1
#
_entry.id   AF-A0A9D0CEU1-F1
#
_cell.length_a   1.000
_cell.length_b   1.000
_cell.length_c   1.000
_cell.angle_alpha   90.00
_cell.angle_beta   90.00
_cell.angle_gamma   90.00
#
_symmetry.space_group_name_H-M   'P 1'
#
loop_
_entity.id
_entity.type
_entity.pdbx_description
1 polymer ?
#
loop_
_entity_poly.entity_id
_entity_poly.type
_entity_poly.pdbx_seq_one_letter_code
_entity_poly.pdbx_strand_id
1 'polypeptide(L)'
;MIYLLIIISLAYFSLIFWLIIGFYKIKEFEIKESLSNIKFSIIIPFRNEEDNLIKLINSLNIIDYPKSTYEILFVDDESTDNSVYLIKKQLSKEIDYKIIKNIRHSNSPKKDAIETAIEKAKYSWIITTDADCEVSKNWLQILQAKINDSNAVFIAMPVNYKANNSFLEQFQKIDFSSLIGSTIGSFGQNKPIMCNGANLCYNKD
;
A
#
# COMPACT_ATOMS: atom_id res chain seq x y z
N MET A 1 -6.11 27.61 33.77
CA MET A 1 -5.38 26.35 33.50
C MET A 1 -6.30 25.14 33.52
N ILE A 2 -7.07 24.88 34.58
CA ILE A 2 -7.95 23.69 34.65
C ILE A 2 -9.07 23.66 33.59
N TYR A 3 -9.73 24.80 33.33
CA TYR A 3 -10.75 24.89 32.27
C TYR A 3 -10.18 24.60 30.87
N LEU A 4 -8.95 25.02 30.59
CA LEU A 4 -8.28 24.74 29.33
C LEU A 4 -8.03 23.25 29.16
N LEU A 5 -7.55 22.57 30.21
CA LEU A 5 -7.34 21.12 30.20
C LEU A 5 -8.67 20.38 29.95
N ILE A 6 -9.75 20.78 30.63
CA ILE A 6 -11.08 20.20 30.44
C ILE A 6 -11.55 20.35 28.99
N ILE A 7 -11.40 21.53 28.40
CA ILE A 7 -11.80 21.79 27.00
C ILE A 7 -11.01 20.90 26.03
N ILE A 8 -9.69 20.82 26.19
CA ILE A 8 -8.84 19.98 25.34
C ILE A 8 -9.22 18.50 25.48
N SER A 9 -9.44 18.02 26.71
CA SER A 9 -9.87 16.64 26.94
C SER A 9 -11.24 16.35 26.32
N LEU A 10 -12.23 17.24 26.46
CA LEU A 10 -13.55 17.07 25.85
C LEU A 10 -13.46 17.03 24.32
N ALA A 11 -12.64 17.90 23.72
CA ALA A 11 -12.41 17.91 22.28
C ALA A 11 -11.75 16.60 21.81
N TYR A 12 -10.75 16.10 22.55
CA TYR A 12 -10.08 14.84 22.27
C TYR A 12 -11.05 13.65 22.35
N PHE A 13 -11.83 13.52 23.43
CA PHE A 13 -12.81 12.44 23.55
C PHE A 13 -13.89 12.51 22.47
N SER A 14 -14.33 13.72 22.10
CA SER A 14 -15.28 13.91 21.01
C SER A 14 -14.70 13.44 19.67
N LEU A 15 -13.43 13.75 19.39
CA LEU A 15 -12.71 13.26 18.21
C LEU A 15 -12.60 11.73 18.20
N ILE A 16 -12.19 11.12 19.31
CA ILE A 16 -12.08 9.66 19.43
C ILE A 16 -13.45 8.99 19.22
N PHE A 17 -14.49 9.50 19.85
CA PHE A 17 -15.85 8.98 19.67
C PHE A 17 -16.32 9.10 18.21
N TRP A 18 -16.03 10.22 17.57
CA TRP A 18 -16.31 10.43 16.15
C TRP A 18 -15.54 9.42 15.27
N LEU A 19 -14.27 9.14 15.55
CA LEU A 19 -13.49 8.11 14.84
C LEU A 19 -14.06 6.70 15.05
N ILE A 20 -14.46 6.36 16.28
CA ILE A 20 -15.07 5.05 16.61
C ILE A 20 -16.37 4.85 15.82
N ILE A 21 -17.25 5.86 15.77
CA ILE A 21 -18.47 5.79 14.95
C ILE A 21 -18.12 5.54 13.48
N GLY A 22 -17.11 6.22 12.96
CA GLY A 22 -16.63 6.02 11.60
C GLY A 22 -16.14 4.59 11.36
N PHE A 23 -15.39 4.05 12.32
CA PHE A 23 -14.81 2.72 12.22
C PHE A 23 -15.90 1.66 12.01
N TYR A 24 -16.96 1.72 12.82
CA TYR A 24 -18.08 0.78 12.71
C TYR A 24 -18.98 1.00 11.49
N LYS A 25 -18.89 2.14 10.79
CA LYS A 25 -19.59 2.37 9.52
C LYS A 25 -18.93 1.66 8.34
N ILE A 26 -17.63 1.39 8.41
CA ILE A 26 -16.91 0.61 7.39
C ILE A 26 -17.30 -0.85 7.55
N LYS A 27 -18.09 -1.35 6.59
CA LYS A 27 -18.49 -2.76 6.55
C LYS A 27 -17.35 -3.60 6.00
N GLU A 28 -17.25 -4.82 6.50
CA GLU A 28 -16.42 -5.85 5.87
C GLU A 28 -16.84 -6.07 4.43
N PHE A 29 -15.86 -6.30 3.57
CA PHE A 29 -16.07 -6.46 2.14
C PHE A 29 -15.84 -7.92 1.76
N GLU A 30 -16.83 -8.53 1.13
CA GLU A 30 -16.73 -9.87 0.57
C GLU A 30 -16.43 -9.79 -0.93
N ILE A 31 -15.47 -10.60 -1.37
CA ILE A 31 -15.16 -10.72 -2.79
C ILE A 31 -16.34 -11.42 -3.47
N LYS A 32 -17.11 -10.67 -4.25
CA LYS A 32 -18.06 -11.26 -5.21
C LYS A 32 -17.26 -11.73 -6.42
N GLU A 33 -17.50 -12.95 -6.88
CA GLU A 33 -16.91 -13.45 -8.12
C GLU A 33 -17.19 -12.46 -9.26
N SER A 34 -16.13 -11.95 -9.88
CA SER A 34 -16.21 -11.07 -11.04
C SER A 34 -15.10 -11.42 -12.02
N LEU A 35 -15.40 -11.30 -13.31
CA LEU A 35 -14.42 -11.51 -14.37
C LEU A 35 -13.27 -10.51 -14.22
N SER A 36 -12.02 -10.99 -14.34
CA SER A 36 -10.82 -10.16 -14.23
C SER A 36 -10.66 -9.22 -15.43
N ASN A 37 -11.24 -8.03 -15.36
CA ASN A 37 -11.21 -7.03 -16.44
C ASN A 37 -10.34 -5.80 -16.16
N ILE A 38 -9.97 -5.55 -14.91
CA ILE A 38 -9.11 -4.42 -14.54
C ILE A 38 -7.65 -4.80 -14.75
N LYS A 39 -6.82 -3.84 -15.16
CA LYS A 39 -5.39 -4.06 -15.31
C LYS A 39 -4.61 -3.11 -14.44
N PHE A 40 -3.56 -3.61 -13.79
CA PHE A 40 -2.82 -2.87 -12.77
C PHE A 40 -1.34 -2.71 -13.11
N SER A 41 -0.79 -1.52 -12.91
CA SER A 41 0.66 -1.29 -12.89
C SER A 41 1.10 -1.11 -11.44
N ILE A 42 1.88 -2.07 -10.94
CA ILE A 42 2.39 -2.08 -9.56
C ILE A 42 3.76 -1.41 -9.56
N ILE A 43 3.94 -0.38 -8.73
CA ILE A 43 5.17 0.41 -8.62
C ILE A 43 5.84 0.09 -7.29
N ILE A 44 7.12 -0.29 -7.36
CA ILE A 44 7.92 -0.72 -6.22
C ILE A 44 9.26 0.01 -6.23
N PRO A 45 9.38 1.17 -5.57
CA PRO A 45 10.66 1.83 -5.34
C PRO A 45 11.52 1.01 -4.37
N PHE A 46 12.82 0.88 -4.66
CA PHE A 46 13.74 0.17 -3.78
C PHE A 46 15.15 0.76 -3.83
N ARG A 47 15.88 0.62 -2.71
CA ARG A 47 17.31 0.94 -2.62
C ARG A 47 17.98 0.09 -1.55
N ASN A 48 18.88 -0.78 -1.95
CA ASN A 48 19.60 -1.68 -1.04
C ASN A 48 18.66 -2.52 -0.15
N GLU A 49 17.76 -3.28 -0.78
CA GLU A 49 16.67 -4.02 -0.12
C GLU A 49 16.80 -5.53 -0.30
N GLU A 50 18.02 -6.07 -0.45
CA GLU A 50 18.23 -7.49 -0.78
C GLU A 50 17.54 -8.47 0.18
N ASP A 51 17.55 -8.18 1.49
CA ASP A 51 16.92 -9.04 2.51
C ASP A 51 15.38 -9.00 2.46
N ASN A 52 14.83 -7.83 2.17
CA ASN A 52 13.41 -7.56 2.18
C ASN A 52 12.72 -8.01 0.88
N LEU A 53 13.40 -7.79 -0.25
CA LEU A 53 12.91 -8.15 -1.59
C LEU A 53 12.60 -9.64 -1.72
N ILE A 54 13.32 -10.52 -1.02
CA ILE A 54 13.04 -11.96 -1.07
C ILE A 54 11.60 -12.25 -0.61
N LYS A 55 11.17 -11.63 0.50
CA LYS A 55 9.81 -11.82 1.03
C LYS A 55 8.77 -11.22 0.09
N LEU A 56 9.02 -10.02 -0.42
CA LEU A 56 8.14 -9.36 -1.36
C LEU A 56 7.99 -10.18 -2.65
N ILE A 57 9.08 -10.59 -3.29
CA ILE A 57 9.08 -11.40 -4.53
C ILE A 57 8.30 -12.71 -4.33
N ASN A 58 8.52 -13.39 -3.20
CA ASN A 58 7.76 -14.61 -2.87
C ASN A 58 6.25 -14.32 -2.79
N SER A 59 5.86 -13.21 -2.16
CA SER A 59 4.46 -12.80 -2.08
C SER A 59 3.86 -12.36 -3.43
N LEU A 60 4.65 -11.72 -4.31
CA LEU A 60 4.25 -11.34 -5.66
C LEU A 60 4.03 -12.55 -6.56
N ASN A 61 4.88 -13.58 -6.42
CA ASN A 61 4.78 -14.81 -7.21
C ASN A 61 3.47 -15.56 -6.95
N ILE A 62 2.96 -15.53 -5.73
CA ILE A 62 1.73 -16.23 -5.33
C ILE A 62 0.44 -15.45 -5.61
N ILE A 63 0.50 -14.22 -6.13
CA ILE A 63 -0.70 -13.44 -6.47
C ILE A 63 -1.61 -14.25 -7.41
N ASP A 64 -2.87 -14.40 -7.01
CA ASP A 64 -3.92 -15.13 -7.72
C ASP A 64 -4.71 -14.18 -8.63
N TYR A 65 -4.06 -13.76 -9.71
CA TYR A 65 -4.62 -12.87 -10.71
C TYR A 65 -4.00 -13.19 -12.06
N PRO A 66 -4.71 -13.03 -13.19
CA PRO A 66 -4.14 -13.36 -14.49
C PRO A 66 -2.83 -12.59 -14.73
N LYS A 67 -1.74 -13.32 -15.00
CA LYS A 67 -0.40 -12.70 -15.10
C LYS A 67 -0.28 -11.68 -16.25
N SER A 68 -1.17 -11.76 -17.24
CA SER A 68 -1.27 -10.82 -18.37
C SER A 68 -2.04 -9.54 -18.06
N THR A 69 -2.71 -9.44 -16.91
CA THR A 69 -3.52 -8.27 -16.51
C THR A 69 -2.83 -7.39 -15.49
N TYR A 70 -1.55 -7.61 -15.21
CA TYR A 70 -0.77 -6.67 -14.42
C TYR A 70 0.70 -6.64 -14.86
N GLU A 71 1.39 -5.56 -14.53
CA GLU A 71 2.84 -5.47 -14.65
C GLU A 71 3.44 -4.94 -13.34
N ILE A 72 4.75 -5.18 -13.16
CA ILE A 72 5.49 -4.67 -12.01
C ILE A 72 6.65 -3.79 -12.47
N LEU A 73 6.68 -2.55 -12.00
CA LEU A 73 7.76 -1.58 -12.22
C LEU A 73 8.58 -1.46 -10.94
N PHE A 74 9.73 -2.13 -10.92
CA PHE A 74 10.74 -1.95 -9.87
C PHE A 74 11.57 -0.72 -10.20
N VAL A 75 11.64 0.25 -9.29
CA VAL A 75 12.38 1.51 -9.48
C VAL A 75 13.61 1.51 -8.59
N ASP A 76 14.77 1.31 -9.21
CA ASP A 76 16.07 1.25 -8.54
C ASP A 76 16.61 2.66 -8.27
N ASP A 77 16.75 3.01 -7.00
CA ASP A 77 17.29 4.29 -6.54
C ASP A 77 18.79 4.19 -6.17
N GLU A 78 19.59 3.72 -7.12
CA GLU A 78 21.05 3.55 -7.01
C GLU A 78 21.47 2.46 -6.00
N SER A 79 20.90 1.26 -6.12
CA SER A 79 21.30 0.11 -5.31
C SER A 79 22.72 -0.35 -5.65
N THR A 80 23.48 -0.73 -4.62
CA THR A 80 24.84 -1.27 -4.71
C THR A 80 24.94 -2.73 -4.24
N ASP A 81 23.84 -3.29 -3.73
CA ASP A 81 23.72 -4.66 -3.24
C ASP A 81 23.18 -5.61 -4.33
N ASN A 82 22.74 -6.82 -3.93
CA ASN A 82 22.23 -7.81 -4.88
C ASN A 82 20.75 -7.65 -5.24
N SER A 83 20.08 -6.55 -4.86
CA SER A 83 18.64 -6.35 -5.07
C SER A 83 18.19 -6.61 -6.52
N VAL A 84 18.87 -6.00 -7.49
CA VAL A 84 18.55 -6.15 -8.93
C VAL A 84 18.75 -7.60 -9.40
N TYR A 85 19.79 -8.27 -8.90
CA TYR A 85 20.06 -9.67 -9.24
C TYR A 85 18.97 -10.59 -8.69
N LEU A 86 18.52 -10.38 -7.46
CA LEU A 86 17.47 -11.17 -6.83
C LEU A 86 16.15 -11.06 -7.58
N ILE A 87 15.72 -9.85 -7.97
CA ILE A 87 14.51 -9.63 -8.77
C ILE A 87 14.57 -10.46 -10.07
N LYS A 88 15.68 -10.36 -10.81
CA LYS A 88 15.86 -11.10 -12.07
C LYS A 88 15.89 -12.62 -11.90
N LYS A 89 16.39 -13.10 -10.76
CA LYS A 89 16.59 -14.53 -10.48
C LYS A 89 15.32 -15.21 -9.96
N GLN A 90 14.58 -14.54 -9.08
CA GLN A 90 13.53 -15.17 -8.27
C GLN A 90 12.10 -14.80 -8.70
N LEU A 91 11.90 -13.67 -9.39
CA LEU A 91 10.57 -13.31 -9.87
C LEU A 91 10.14 -14.25 -11.00
N SER A 92 8.87 -14.67 -10.98
CA SER A 92 8.31 -15.57 -11.99
C SER A 92 8.46 -14.97 -13.39
N LYS A 93 8.93 -15.80 -14.34
CA LYS A 93 9.08 -15.41 -15.75
C LYS A 93 7.74 -15.14 -16.46
N GLU A 94 6.63 -15.57 -15.87
CA GLU A 94 5.28 -15.32 -16.38
C GLU A 94 4.77 -13.91 -16.05
N ILE A 95 5.38 -13.25 -15.06
CA ILE A 95 5.01 -11.90 -14.67
C ILE A 95 5.73 -10.91 -15.57
N ASP A 96 4.97 -9.99 -16.17
CA ASP A 96 5.52 -8.85 -16.89
C ASP A 96 6.13 -7.85 -15.90
N TYR A 97 7.43 -7.60 -15.99
CA TYR A 97 8.10 -6.67 -15.10
C TYR A 97 9.21 -5.88 -15.80
N LYS A 98 9.51 -4.71 -15.24
CA LYS A 98 10.62 -3.85 -15.65
C LYS A 98 11.40 -3.40 -14.43
N ILE A 99 12.72 -3.34 -14.56
CA ILE A 99 13.59 -2.65 -13.61
C ILE A 99 14.03 -1.35 -14.27
N ILE A 100 13.63 -0.22 -13.69
CA ILE A 100 13.92 1.12 -14.21
C ILE A 100 14.78 1.87 -13.20
N LYS A 101 15.69 2.70 -13.69
CA LYS A 101 16.47 3.60 -12.83
C LYS A 101 15.62 4.79 -12.42
N ASN A 102 15.73 5.21 -11.17
CA ASN A 102 15.12 6.43 -10.67
C ASN A 102 15.69 7.67 -11.38
N ILE A 103 14.84 8.63 -11.74
CA ILE A 103 15.24 9.95 -12.25
C ILE A 103 15.03 10.96 -11.12
N ARG A 104 16.08 11.14 -10.30
CA ARG A 104 16.06 12.11 -9.21
C ARG A 104 16.01 13.54 -9.74
N HIS A 105 15.04 14.30 -9.29
CA HIS A 105 14.85 15.71 -9.64
C HIS A 105 14.37 16.55 -8.45
N SER A 106 14.00 15.91 -7.34
CA SER A 106 13.60 16.57 -6.09
C SER A 106 14.41 16.05 -4.89
N ASN A 107 14.13 16.60 -3.70
CA ASN A 107 14.68 16.11 -2.43
C ASN A 107 13.89 14.91 -1.86
N SER A 108 13.02 14.29 -2.66
CA SER A 108 12.19 13.14 -2.26
C SER A 108 12.40 11.96 -3.22
N PRO A 109 13.50 11.19 -3.10
CA PRO A 109 13.85 10.13 -4.05
C PRO A 109 12.73 9.11 -4.29
N LYS A 110 11.96 8.76 -3.25
CA LYS A 110 10.82 7.85 -3.36
C LYS A 110 9.67 8.43 -4.21
N LYS A 111 9.42 9.74 -4.12
CA LYS A 111 8.39 10.41 -4.94
C LYS A 111 8.85 10.47 -6.39
N ASP A 112 10.10 10.85 -6.62
CA ASP A 112 10.71 10.86 -7.96
C ASP A 112 10.65 9.48 -8.63
N ALA A 113 10.86 8.43 -7.84
CA ALA A 113 10.78 7.04 -8.31
C ALA A 113 9.36 6.68 -8.75
N ILE A 114 8.37 7.05 -7.94
CA ILE A 114 6.95 6.82 -8.27
C ILE A 114 6.58 7.60 -9.54
N GLU A 115 6.94 8.88 -9.65
CA GLU A 115 6.68 9.70 -10.84
C GLU A 115 7.31 9.10 -12.10
N THR A 116 8.60 8.72 -12.02
CA THR A 116 9.32 8.06 -13.11
C THR A 116 8.62 6.77 -13.59
N ALA A 117 8.01 6.02 -12.66
CA ALA A 117 7.28 4.80 -12.97
C ALA A 117 5.89 5.05 -13.55
N ILE A 118 5.16 6.06 -13.07
CA ILE A 118 3.83 6.43 -13.57
C ILE A 118 3.88 6.77 -15.07
N GLU A 119 4.91 7.49 -15.50
CA GLU A 119 5.16 7.84 -16.91
C GLU A 119 5.38 6.60 -17.80
N LYS A 120 5.90 5.51 -17.23
CA LYS A 120 6.25 4.28 -17.95
C LYS A 120 5.23 3.15 -17.77
N ALA A 121 4.24 3.34 -16.90
CA ALA A 121 3.20 2.39 -16.60
C ALA A 121 2.22 2.23 -17.79
N LYS A 122 2.00 0.99 -18.20
CA LYS A 122 1.10 0.57 -19.29
C LYS A 122 -0.37 0.71 -18.93
N TYR A 123 -0.73 0.57 -17.66
CA TYR A 123 -2.12 0.56 -17.20
C TYR A 123 -2.46 1.82 -16.39
N SER A 124 -3.75 2.17 -16.37
CA SER A 124 -4.26 3.37 -15.68
C SER A 124 -4.35 3.20 -14.17
N TRP A 125 -4.62 1.98 -13.69
CA TRP A 125 -4.68 1.69 -12.27
C TRP A 125 -3.28 1.47 -11.73
N ILE A 126 -2.83 2.42 -10.91
CA ILE A 126 -1.53 2.40 -10.26
C ILE A 126 -1.69 1.86 -8.85
N ILE A 127 -0.84 0.90 -8.50
CA ILE A 127 -0.70 0.41 -7.14
C ILE A 127 0.72 0.72 -6.66
N THR A 128 0.88 1.27 -5.46
CA THR A 128 2.21 1.47 -4.86
C THR A 128 2.38 0.53 -3.67
N THR A 129 3.55 -0.11 -3.60
CA THR A 129 3.99 -0.90 -2.45
C THR A 129 5.48 -0.69 -2.21
N ASP A 130 5.90 -0.85 -0.97
CA ASP A 130 7.29 -0.71 -0.58
C ASP A 130 8.04 -2.04 -0.73
N ALA A 131 9.37 -1.98 -0.83
CA ALA A 131 10.25 -3.14 -0.99
C ALA A 131 10.30 -4.08 0.24
N ASP A 132 9.89 -3.56 1.40
CA ASP A 132 9.84 -4.23 2.71
C ASP A 132 8.45 -4.79 3.06
N CYS A 133 7.51 -4.74 2.11
CA CYS A 133 6.16 -5.24 2.29
C CYS A 133 5.98 -6.69 1.80
N GLU A 134 4.92 -7.33 2.27
CA GLU A 134 4.41 -8.60 1.75
C GLU A 134 2.94 -8.42 1.39
N VAL A 135 2.54 -8.95 0.24
CA VAL A 135 1.17 -8.82 -0.25
C VAL A 135 0.40 -10.14 -0.13
N SER A 136 -0.92 -10.07 -0.01
CA SER A 136 -1.76 -11.27 0.09
C SER A 136 -1.99 -11.90 -1.29
N LYS A 137 -2.23 -13.22 -1.31
CA LYS A 137 -2.57 -13.96 -2.54
C LYS A 137 -3.72 -13.31 -3.34
N ASN A 138 -4.74 -12.80 -2.65
CA ASN A 138 -5.95 -12.25 -3.27
C ASN A 138 -5.90 -10.71 -3.44
N TRP A 139 -4.72 -10.09 -3.31
CA TRP A 139 -4.57 -8.63 -3.24
C TRP A 139 -5.23 -7.90 -4.41
N LEU A 140 -4.93 -8.30 -5.65
CA LEU A 140 -5.50 -7.68 -6.86
C LEU A 140 -6.99 -8.01 -7.06
N GLN A 141 -7.44 -9.19 -6.63
CA GLN A 141 -8.86 -9.58 -6.70
C GLN A 141 -9.72 -8.69 -5.80
N ILE A 142 -9.26 -8.42 -4.57
CA ILE A 142 -9.93 -7.53 -3.62
C ILE A 142 -10.02 -6.11 -4.19
N LEU A 143 -8.92 -5.60 -4.75
CA LEU A 143 -8.88 -4.29 -5.38
C LEU A 143 -9.88 -4.18 -6.52
N GLN A 144 -9.87 -5.14 -7.45
CA GLN A 144 -10.82 -5.17 -8.56
C GLN A 144 -12.26 -5.17 -8.06
N ALA A 145 -12.58 -6.08 -7.15
CA ALA A 145 -13.94 -6.20 -6.63
C ALA A 145 -14.38 -4.88 -5.96
N LYS A 146 -13.47 -4.19 -5.25
CA LYS A 146 -13.77 -2.91 -4.63
C LYS A 146 -13.97 -1.78 -5.65
N ILE A 147 -13.15 -1.72 -6.69
CA ILE A 147 -13.30 -0.73 -7.78
C ILE A 147 -14.66 -0.88 -8.45
N ASN A 148 -15.04 -2.12 -8.80
CA ASN A 148 -16.31 -2.43 -9.44
C ASN A 148 -17.53 -2.13 -8.54
N ASP A 149 -17.40 -2.30 -7.22
CA ASP A 149 -18.48 -2.06 -6.25
C ASP A 149 -18.75 -0.58 -5.97
N SER A 150 -17.71 0.27 -6.02
CA SER A 150 -17.77 1.61 -5.41
C SER A 150 -17.52 2.78 -6.36
N ASN A 151 -17.32 2.54 -7.67
CA ASN A 151 -16.86 3.58 -8.62
C ASN A 151 -15.67 4.38 -8.06
N ALA A 152 -14.83 3.73 -7.24
CA ALA A 152 -13.71 4.39 -6.61
C ALA A 152 -12.73 4.86 -7.68
N VAL A 153 -12.10 6.01 -7.45
CA VAL A 153 -10.93 6.50 -8.22
C VAL A 153 -9.65 6.37 -7.42
N PHE A 154 -9.77 6.10 -6.12
CA PHE A 154 -8.70 5.99 -5.15
C PHE A 154 -9.13 5.04 -4.03
N ILE A 155 -8.24 4.15 -3.63
CA ILE A 155 -8.42 3.16 -2.57
C ILE A 155 -7.17 3.20 -1.68
N ALA A 156 -7.37 3.59 -0.41
CA ALA A 156 -6.38 3.41 0.62
C ALA A 156 -6.60 2.06 1.30
N MET A 157 -5.55 1.24 1.38
CA MET A 157 -5.60 -0.06 2.04
C MET A 157 -4.78 -0.04 3.33
N PRO A 158 -5.18 -0.83 4.34
CA PRO A 158 -4.42 -0.92 5.57
C PRO A 158 -3.07 -1.60 5.33
N VAL A 159 -2.09 -1.22 6.14
CA VAL A 159 -0.81 -1.92 6.29
C VAL A 159 -0.79 -2.50 7.70
N ASN A 160 -0.15 -3.65 7.88
CA ASN A 160 0.01 -4.25 9.20
C ASN A 160 1.49 -4.47 9.48
N TYR A 161 1.92 -4.09 10.68
CA TYR A 161 3.29 -4.29 11.11
C TYR A 161 3.45 -5.68 11.73
N LYS A 162 4.36 -6.49 11.17
CA LYS A 162 4.74 -7.76 11.79
C LYS A 162 5.72 -7.45 12.92
N ALA A 163 5.30 -7.73 14.15
CA ALA A 163 6.16 -7.66 15.33
C ALA A 163 6.56 -9.08 15.76
N ASN A 164 7.80 -9.25 16.21
CA ASN A 164 8.23 -10.44 16.93
C ASN A 164 7.93 -10.27 18.43
N ASN A 165 8.55 -11.10 19.27
CA ASN A 165 8.26 -11.15 20.71
C ASN A 165 9.00 -10.07 21.54
N SER A 166 9.52 -9.01 20.90
CA SER A 166 10.15 -7.89 21.61
C SER A 166 9.11 -6.88 22.09
N PHE A 167 9.28 -6.35 23.31
CA PHE A 167 8.42 -5.30 23.85
C PHE A 167 8.31 -4.08 22.92
N LEU A 168 9.44 -3.62 22.36
CA LEU A 168 9.47 -2.43 21.50
C LEU A 168 8.67 -2.65 20.21
N GLU A 169 8.80 -3.82 19.59
CA GLU A 169 8.10 -4.14 18.35
C GLU A 169 6.59 -4.29 18.59
N GLN A 170 6.19 -4.89 19.71
CA GLN A 170 4.79 -4.98 20.10
C GLN A 170 4.19 -3.60 20.36
N PHE A 171 4.94 -2.70 21.01
CA PHE A 171 4.53 -1.31 21.20
C PHE A 171 4.34 -0.60 19.85
N GLN A 172 5.33 -0.70 18.94
CA GLN A 172 5.25 -0.12 17.60
C GLN A 172 4.04 -0.65 16.82
N LYS A 173 3.74 -1.94 16.92
CA LYS A 173 2.58 -2.56 16.28
C LYS A 173 1.26 -1.97 16.80
N ILE A 174 1.12 -1.80 18.12
CA ILE A 174 -0.09 -1.22 18.72
C ILE A 174 -0.24 0.25 18.32
N ASP A 175 0.83 1.02 18.38
CA ASP A 175 0.85 2.43 17.98
C ASP A 175 0.45 2.59 16.50
N PHE A 176 1.06 1.79 15.61
CA PHE A 176 0.71 1.77 14.20
C PHE A 176 -0.74 1.33 13.96
N SER A 177 -1.24 0.33 14.71
CA SER A 177 -2.63 -0.11 14.63
C SER A 177 -3.61 0.98 15.02
N SER A 178 -3.25 1.86 15.96
CA SER A 178 -4.06 3.02 16.34
C SER A 178 -4.18 4.05 15.21
N LEU A 179 -3.11 4.25 14.44
CA LEU A 179 -3.08 5.12 13.25
C LEU A 179 -3.95 4.53 12.12
N ILE A 180 -3.86 3.22 11.90
CA ILE A 180 -4.72 2.52 10.93
C ILE A 180 -6.19 2.59 11.36
N GLY A 181 -6.49 2.37 12.65
CA GLY A 181 -7.84 2.50 13.20
C GLY A 181 -8.42 3.91 13.02
N SER A 182 -7.61 4.94 13.29
CA SER A 182 -7.99 6.34 13.05
C SER A 182 -8.23 6.62 11.57
N THR A 183 -7.42 6.04 10.68
CA THR A 183 -7.61 6.12 9.22
C THR A 183 -8.95 5.52 8.82
N ILE A 184 -9.23 4.27 9.21
CA ILE A 184 -10.51 3.59 8.94
C ILE A 184 -11.68 4.44 9.46
N GLY A 185 -11.58 4.96 10.69
CA GLY A 185 -12.57 5.84 11.28
C GLY A 185 -12.86 7.08 10.44
N SER A 186 -11.81 7.75 9.97
CA SER A 186 -11.93 8.95 9.13
C SER A 186 -12.58 8.65 7.77
N PHE A 187 -12.26 7.49 7.17
CA PHE A 187 -12.89 7.02 5.93
C PHE A 187 -14.38 6.74 6.13
N GLY A 188 -14.77 6.08 7.23
CA GLY A 188 -16.18 5.81 7.53
C GLY A 188 -17.00 7.06 7.84
N GLN A 189 -16.35 8.20 8.09
CA GLN A 189 -16.98 9.51 8.21
C GLN A 189 -16.93 10.33 6.91
N ASN A 190 -16.46 9.74 5.81
CA ASN A 190 -16.25 10.42 4.52
C ASN A 190 -15.33 11.65 4.62
N LYS A 191 -14.38 11.64 5.56
CA LYS A 191 -13.37 12.68 5.75
C LYS A 191 -12.00 12.04 5.93
N PRO A 192 -11.43 11.41 4.89
CA PRO A 192 -10.14 10.73 4.99
C PRO A 192 -9.05 11.74 5.36
N ILE A 193 -8.27 11.44 6.40
CA ILE A 193 -7.19 12.32 6.90
C ILE A 193 -5.79 11.78 6.61
N MET A 194 -5.67 10.49 6.32
CA MET A 194 -4.38 9.80 6.15
C MET A 194 -4.54 8.60 5.22
N CYS A 195 -3.44 8.19 4.60
CA CYS A 195 -3.31 6.91 3.89
C CYS A 195 -1.86 6.44 4.01
N ASN A 196 -1.59 5.19 3.63
CA ASN A 196 -0.24 4.65 3.59
C ASN A 196 0.19 4.45 2.13
N GLY A 197 1.34 5.03 1.76
CA GLY A 197 1.91 4.88 0.42
C GLY A 197 2.36 3.45 0.07
N ALA A 198 2.57 2.59 1.08
CA ALA A 198 2.95 1.20 0.88
C ALA A 198 1.78 0.28 0.48
N ASN A 199 0.53 0.76 0.54
CA ASN A 199 -0.63 -0.01 0.08
C ASN A 199 -1.73 0.94 -0.40
N LEU A 200 -1.48 1.54 -1.57
CA LEU A 200 -2.33 2.55 -2.19
C LEU A 200 -2.69 2.10 -3.60
N CYS A 201 -3.93 2.36 -4.04
CA CYS A 201 -4.36 2.13 -5.41
C CYS A 201 -5.15 3.32 -5.93
N TYR A 202 -4.86 3.82 -7.13
CA TYR A 202 -5.57 4.94 -7.72
C TYR A 202 -5.54 4.90 -9.24
N ASN A 203 -6.52 5.54 -9.86
CA ASN A 203 -6.52 5.77 -11.29
C ASN A 203 -5.71 7.04 -11.60
N LYS A 204 -4.78 6.95 -12.55
CA LYS A 204 -3.93 8.08 -12.97
C LYS A 204 -4.56 8.95 -14.06
N ASP A 205 -5.64 8.50 -14.68
CA ASP A 205 -6.39 9.22 -15.73
C ASP A 205 -7.37 10.25 -15.15
#